data_AF-A0A920GQL8-F1
#
_entry.id   AF-A0A920GQL8-F1
#
_cell.length_a   1.000
_cell.length_b   1.000
_cell.length_c   1.000
_cell.angle_alpha   90.00
_cell.angle_beta   90.00
_cell.angle_gamma   90.00
#
_symmetry.space_group_name_H-M   'P 1'
#
loop_
_entity.id
_entity.type
_entity.pdbx_description
1 polymer ?
#
loop_
_entity_poly.entity_id
_entity_poly.type
_entity_poly.pdbx_seq_one_letter_code
_entity_poly.pdbx_strand_id
1 'polypeptide(L)'
;MENVEELKALKQENSKLKLEARLRKSLASELERQKTLVQEAKVEADAQRDKLQKASEQLSKYLSPQICEKIFSGAEFSAKSSRKKLTIFFSDIVGFTTISEQMEAEDLSNFLNFYLTNMCDIALKYGGTIDKFIGDSVMVFFW
;
A
#
# COMPACT_ATOMS: atom_id res chain seq x y z
N MET A 1 -0.17 -32.99 -71.56
CA MET A 1 0.65 -33.18 -70.33
C MET A 1 0.59 -31.95 -69.44
N GLU A 2 0.60 -30.75 -70.01
CA GLU A 2 0.48 -29.43 -69.35
C GLU A 2 -0.68 -29.34 -68.33
N ASN A 3 -1.88 -29.80 -68.71
CA ASN A 3 -3.08 -29.77 -67.86
C ASN A 3 -3.01 -30.65 -66.59
N VAL A 4 -2.13 -31.66 -66.55
CA VAL A 4 -1.98 -32.57 -65.40
C VAL A 4 -0.99 -32.01 -64.38
N GLU A 5 0.03 -31.28 -64.84
CA GLU A 5 0.96 -30.56 -63.97
C GLU A 5 0.31 -29.34 -63.34
N GLU A 6 -0.50 -28.57 -64.09
CA GLU A 6 -1.31 -27.48 -63.54
C GLU A 6 -2.28 -27.97 -62.46
N LEU A 7 -2.94 -29.11 -62.68
CA LEU A 7 -3.86 -29.68 -61.69
C LEU A 7 -3.14 -30.14 -60.41
N LYS A 8 -1.89 -30.61 -60.50
CA LYS A 8 -1.07 -30.95 -59.33
C LYS A 8 -0.62 -29.71 -58.57
N ALA A 9 -0.17 -28.67 -59.30
CA ALA A 9 0.23 -27.39 -58.70
C ALA A 9 -0.94 -26.72 -57.97
N LEU A 10 -2.12 -26.66 -58.59
CA LEU A 10 -3.36 -26.13 -58.00
C LEU A 10 -3.80 -26.91 -56.75
N LYS A 11 -3.63 -28.23 -56.73
CA LYS A 11 -3.92 -29.05 -55.53
C LYS A 11 -2.96 -28.77 -54.39
N GLN A 12 -1.68 -28.55 -54.69
CA GLN A 12 -0.64 -28.26 -53.72
C GLN A 12 -0.77 -26.84 -53.15
N GLU A 13 -1.17 -25.88 -53.98
CA GLU A 13 -1.52 -24.52 -53.55
C GLU A 13 -2.76 -24.51 -52.66
N ASN A 14 -3.79 -25.28 -53.02
CA ASN A 14 -4.99 -25.44 -52.19
C ASN A 14 -4.71 -26.08 -50.82
N SER A 15 -3.78 -27.03 -50.73
CA SER A 15 -3.42 -27.64 -49.45
C SER A 15 -2.64 -26.68 -48.56
N LYS A 16 -1.74 -25.87 -49.15
CA LYS A 16 -1.01 -24.80 -48.47
C LYS A 16 -1.95 -23.72 -47.93
N LEU A 17 -2.88 -23.24 -48.75
CA LEU A 17 -3.88 -22.25 -48.34
C LEU A 17 -4.77 -22.76 -47.20
N LYS A 18 -5.17 -24.04 -47.23
CA LYS A 18 -5.91 -24.69 -46.14
C LYS A 18 -5.11 -24.77 -44.84
N LEU A 19 -3.80 -24.98 -44.92
CA LEU A 19 -2.92 -25.02 -43.76
C LEU A 19 -2.74 -23.63 -43.14
N GLU A 20 -2.50 -22.61 -43.97
CA GLU A 20 -2.40 -21.21 -43.52
C GLU A 20 -3.68 -20.72 -42.85
N ALA A 21 -4.85 -21.09 -43.38
CA ALA A 21 -6.14 -20.77 -42.76
C ALA A 21 -6.30 -21.38 -41.36
N ARG A 22 -5.85 -22.64 -41.17
CA ARG A 22 -5.86 -23.30 -39.85
C ARG A 22 -4.87 -22.66 -38.88
N LEU A 23 -3.66 -22.36 -39.34
CA LEU A 23 -2.63 -21.68 -38.55
C LEU A 23 -3.13 -20.31 -38.06
N ARG A 24 -3.72 -19.50 -38.95
CA ARG A 24 -4.31 -18.21 -38.57
C ARG A 24 -5.42 -18.35 -37.53
N LYS A 25 -6.29 -19.35 -37.68
CA LYS A 25 -7.36 -19.62 -36.72
C LYS A 25 -6.81 -20.05 -35.35
N SER A 26 -5.79 -20.91 -35.33
CA SER A 26 -5.13 -21.34 -34.09
C SER A 26 -4.41 -20.18 -33.40
N LEU A 27 -3.69 -19.35 -34.16
CA LEU A 27 -2.97 -18.19 -33.63
C LEU A 27 -3.94 -17.16 -33.03
N ALA A 28 -5.08 -16.91 -33.69
CA ALA A 28 -6.12 -16.02 -33.17
C ALA A 28 -6.69 -16.54 -31.84
N SER A 29 -6.91 -17.86 -31.73
CA SER A 29 -7.39 -18.48 -30.49
C SER A 29 -6.37 -18.34 -29.34
N GLU A 30 -5.08 -18.49 -29.62
CA GLU A 30 -4.03 -18.35 -28.59
C GLU A 30 -3.85 -16.89 -28.16
N LEU A 31 -3.95 -15.94 -29.10
CA LEU A 31 -3.94 -14.51 -28.81
C LEU A 31 -5.11 -14.10 -27.90
N GLU A 32 -6.32 -14.59 -28.17
CA GLU A 32 -7.47 -14.34 -27.29
C GLU A 32 -7.25 -14.95 -25.90
N ARG A 33 -6.71 -16.17 -25.82
CA ARG A 33 -6.37 -16.80 -24.53
C ARG A 33 -5.35 -15.97 -23.75
N GLN A 34 -4.28 -15.50 -24.40
CA GLN A 34 -3.26 -14.66 -23.76
C GLN A 34 -3.84 -13.32 -23.28
N LYS A 35 -4.71 -12.67 -24.06
CA LYS A 35 -5.40 -11.45 -23.63
C LYS A 35 -6.22 -11.69 -22.37
N THR A 36 -6.97 -12.80 -22.32
CA THR A 36 -7.77 -13.15 -21.14
C THR A 36 -6.88 -13.36 -19.92
N LEU A 37 -5.79 -14.12 -20.05
CA LEU A 37 -4.84 -14.34 -18.94
C LEU A 37 -4.21 -13.04 -18.44
N VAL A 38 -3.80 -12.14 -19.35
CA VAL A 38 -3.25 -10.83 -18.97
C VAL A 38 -4.31 -9.98 -18.28
N GLN A 39 -5.56 -10.02 -18.76
CA GLN A 39 -6.65 -9.28 -18.14
C GLN A 39 -6.98 -9.81 -16.74
N GLU A 40 -7.01 -11.13 -16.56
CA GLU A 40 -7.19 -11.78 -15.25
C GLU A 40 -6.05 -11.41 -14.29
N ALA A 41 -4.79 -11.53 -14.74
CA ALA A 41 -3.63 -11.16 -13.94
C ALA A 41 -3.62 -9.67 -13.57
N LYS A 42 -4.07 -8.79 -14.48
CA LYS A 42 -4.21 -7.36 -14.20
C LYS A 42 -5.27 -7.09 -13.13
N VAL A 43 -6.44 -7.72 -13.25
CA VAL A 43 -7.51 -7.60 -12.25
C VAL A 43 -7.04 -8.10 -10.88
N GLU A 44 -6.30 -9.21 -10.84
CA GLU A 44 -5.73 -9.72 -9.59
C GLU A 44 -4.69 -8.77 -9.00
N ALA A 45 -3.79 -8.22 -9.83
CA ALA A 45 -2.78 -7.25 -9.39
C ALA A 45 -3.43 -5.96 -8.85
N ASP A 46 -4.47 -5.46 -9.52
CA ASP A 46 -5.23 -4.28 -9.07
C ASP A 46 -5.92 -4.57 -7.72
N ALA A 47 -6.52 -5.75 -7.56
CA ALA A 47 -7.13 -6.16 -6.29
C ALA A 47 -6.11 -6.32 -5.15
N GLN A 48 -4.91 -6.83 -5.44
CA GLN A 48 -3.81 -6.90 -4.45
C GLN A 48 -3.30 -5.52 -4.07
N ARG A 49 -3.15 -4.63 -5.05
CA ARG A 49 -2.75 -3.23 -4.83
C ARG A 49 -3.76 -2.52 -3.93
N ASP A 50 -5.05 -2.68 -4.19
CA ASP A 50 -6.12 -2.09 -3.37
C ASP A 50 -6.09 -2.61 -1.93
N LYS A 51 -5.85 -3.92 -1.74
CA LYS A 51 -5.69 -4.50 -0.39
C LYS A 51 -4.49 -3.91 0.34
N LEU A 52 -3.34 -3.81 -0.34
CA LEU A 52 -2.12 -3.27 0.24
C LEU A 52 -2.28 -1.79 0.60
N GLN A 53 -2.94 -1.02 -0.26
CA GLN A 53 -3.22 0.38 -0.03
C GLN A 53 -4.15 0.58 1.18
N LYS A 54 -5.23 -0.19 1.30
CA LYS A 54 -6.12 -0.16 2.47
C LYS A 54 -5.39 -0.53 3.77
N ALA A 55 -4.57 -1.57 3.74
CA ALA A 55 -3.78 -1.98 4.90
C ALA A 55 -2.78 -0.88 5.31
N SER A 56 -2.14 -0.25 4.32
CA SER A 56 -1.26 0.90 4.50
C SER A 56 -1.97 2.09 5.16
N GLU A 57 -3.14 2.49 4.66
CA GLU A 57 -3.96 3.58 5.20
C GLU A 57 -4.47 3.30 6.62
N GLN A 58 -4.72 2.03 6.96
CA GLN A 58 -5.05 1.64 8.32
C GLN A 58 -3.84 1.72 9.25
N LEU A 59 -2.68 1.24 8.79
CA LEU A 59 -1.46 1.22 9.58
C LEU A 59 -0.89 2.63 9.81
N SER A 60 -1.08 3.55 8.86
CA SER A 60 -0.64 4.94 9.00
C SER A 60 -1.32 5.70 10.14
N LYS A 61 -2.43 5.18 10.68
CA LYS A 61 -3.10 5.74 11.87
C LYS A 61 -2.35 5.43 13.17
N TYR A 62 -1.46 4.44 13.16
CA TYR A 62 -0.73 3.96 14.34
C TYR A 62 0.77 4.22 14.26
N LEU A 63 1.29 4.61 13.09
CA LEU A 63 2.70 4.87 12.86
C LEU A 63 2.95 6.38 12.73
N SER A 64 4.10 6.85 13.22
CA SER A 64 4.48 8.25 13.03
C SER A 64 4.68 8.55 11.53
N PRO A 65 4.41 9.79 11.07
CA PRO A 65 4.56 10.17 9.66
C PRO A 65 5.95 9.85 9.08
N GLN A 66 6.99 10.02 9.91
CA GLN A 66 8.38 9.75 9.55
C GLN A 66 8.66 8.26 9.30
N ILE A 67 7.99 7.36 10.03
CA ILE A 67 8.10 5.91 9.83
C ILE A 67 7.32 5.51 8.58
N CYS A 68 6.11 6.04 8.40
CA CYS A 68 5.30 5.83 7.20
C CYS A 68 6.07 6.20 5.93
N GLU A 69 6.59 7.42 5.84
CA GLU A 69 7.35 7.90 4.69
C GLU A 69 8.54 6.98 4.36
N LYS A 70 9.26 6.52 5.39
CA LYS A 70 10.39 5.60 5.21
C LYS A 70 9.95 4.22 4.73
N ILE A 71 8.89 3.64 5.29
CA ILE A 71 8.36 2.34 4.87
C ILE A 71 7.91 2.39 3.40
N PHE A 72 7.23 3.48 3.00
CA PHE A 72 6.76 3.63 1.61
C PHE A 72 7.86 3.98 0.61
N SER A 73 8.97 4.57 1.06
CA SER A 73 10.11 4.90 0.19
C SER A 73 10.88 3.68 -0.33
N GLY A 74 10.62 2.47 0.21
CA GLY A 74 11.33 1.25 -0.17
C GLY A 74 12.78 1.19 0.32
N ALA A 75 13.21 2.13 1.16
CA ALA A 75 14.54 2.13 1.75
C ALA A 75 14.70 0.97 2.75
N GLU A 76 15.80 0.22 2.64
CA GLU A 76 16.14 -0.81 3.62
C GLU A 76 16.24 -0.21 5.03
N PHE A 77 15.53 -0.83 5.97
CA PHE A 77 15.54 -0.44 7.37
C PHE A 77 16.85 -0.87 8.04
N SER A 78 17.93 -0.11 7.83
CA SER A 78 19.16 -0.24 8.60
C SER A 78 19.01 0.58 9.89
N ALA A 79 18.49 -0.02 10.95
CA ALA A 79 18.49 0.58 12.29
C ALA A 79 19.90 0.54 12.89
N LYS A 80 20.79 1.42 12.42
CA LYS A 80 22.04 1.68 13.12
C LYS A 80 21.71 2.48 14.39
N SER A 81 21.90 1.85 15.54
CA SER A 81 21.80 2.56 16.82
C SER A 81 22.88 3.64 16.88
N SER A 82 22.50 4.83 17.31
CA SER A 82 23.43 5.94 17.52
C SER A 82 23.11 6.63 18.84
N ARG A 83 24.16 6.99 19.59
CA ARG A 83 24.00 7.78 20.80
C ARG A 83 23.88 9.25 20.41
N LYS A 84 22.81 9.90 20.84
CA LYS A 84 22.53 11.32 20.60
C LYS A 84 22.13 12.00 21.90
N LYS A 85 22.43 13.29 22.04
CA LYS A 85 21.91 14.11 23.14
C LYS A 85 20.51 14.58 22.72
N LEU A 86 19.54 14.45 23.61
CA LEU A 86 18.15 14.81 23.36
C LEU A 86 17.62 15.59 24.57
N THR A 87 16.67 16.49 24.32
CA THR A 87 15.83 17.07 25.36
C THR A 87 14.51 16.32 25.39
N ILE A 88 14.12 15.80 26.54
CA ILE A 88 12.87 15.05 26.72
C ILE A 88 11.85 15.92 27.45
N PHE A 89 10.63 15.96 26.94
CA PHE A 89 9.49 16.65 27.52
C PHE A 89 8.38 15.64 27.84
N PHE A 90 7.80 15.79 29.03
CA PHE A 90 6.62 15.05 29.48
C PHE A 90 5.55 16.03 29.90
N SER A 91 4.29 15.71 29.58
CA SER A 91 3.12 16.46 30.02
C SER A 91 1.97 15.51 30.29
N ASP A 92 1.25 15.77 31.38
CA ASP A 92 0.17 14.93 31.90
C ASP A 92 -0.98 15.80 32.42
N ILE A 93 -2.19 15.26 32.54
CA ILE A 93 -3.36 16.03 32.96
C ILE A 93 -3.47 16.00 34.49
N VAL A 94 -3.49 17.19 35.11
CA VAL A 94 -3.68 17.30 36.57
C VAL A 94 -5.05 16.76 36.97
N GLY A 95 -5.07 15.78 37.87
CA GLY A 95 -6.31 15.21 38.40
C GLY A 95 -7.02 14.26 37.44
N PHE A 96 -6.32 13.73 36.43
CA PHE A 96 -6.90 12.84 35.43
C PHE A 96 -7.68 11.65 36.00
N THR A 97 -7.17 11.01 37.06
CA THR A 97 -7.87 9.88 37.72
C THR A 97 -9.29 10.27 38.12
N THR A 98 -9.45 11.39 38.82
CA THR A 98 -10.77 11.88 39.26
C THR A 98 -11.67 12.23 38.07
N ILE A 99 -11.11 12.83 37.03
CA ILE A 99 -11.86 13.14 35.80
C ILE A 99 -12.35 11.85 35.14
N SER A 100 -11.47 10.86 35.01
CA SER A 100 -11.76 9.58 34.34
C SER A 100 -12.81 8.75 35.06
N GLU A 101 -12.90 8.85 36.38
CA GLU A 101 -13.90 8.14 37.19
C GLU A 101 -15.30 8.78 37.11
N GLN A 102 -15.39 10.04 36.70
CA GLN A 102 -16.63 10.81 36.66
C GLN A 102 -17.21 10.98 35.26
N MET A 103 -16.45 10.61 34.23
CA MET A 103 -16.85 10.76 32.83
C MET A 103 -17.25 9.42 32.21
N GLU A 104 -18.24 9.47 31.33
CA GLU A 104 -18.55 8.34 30.46
C GLU A 104 -17.39 8.08 29.49
N ALA A 105 -17.21 6.81 29.09
CA ALA A 105 -16.05 6.38 28.33
C ALA A 105 -15.87 7.11 26.98
N GLU A 106 -16.99 7.44 26.32
CA GLU A 106 -16.98 8.15 25.04
C GLU A 106 -16.55 9.62 25.22
N ASP A 107 -17.05 10.29 26.26
CA ASP A 107 -16.67 11.67 26.59
C ASP A 107 -15.22 11.76 27.05
N LEU A 108 -14.76 10.80 27.86
CA LEU A 108 -13.36 10.71 28.29
C LEU A 108 -12.42 10.53 27.10
N SER A 109 -12.82 9.67 26.15
CA SER A 109 -12.05 9.45 24.91
C SER A 109 -11.96 10.72 24.07
N ASN A 110 -13.07 11.46 23.93
CA ASN A 110 -13.10 12.73 23.19
C ASN A 110 -12.23 13.80 23.87
N PHE A 111 -12.31 13.92 25.20
CA PHE A 111 -11.50 14.84 25.99
C PHE A 111 -10.00 14.52 25.85
N LEU A 112 -9.63 13.25 25.99
CA LEU A 112 -8.25 12.81 25.90
C LEU A 112 -7.68 13.04 24.49
N ASN A 113 -8.45 12.69 23.46
CA ASN A 113 -8.07 12.94 22.07
C ASN A 113 -7.89 14.44 21.78
N PHE A 114 -8.76 15.29 22.32
CA PHE A 114 -8.62 16.74 22.19
C PHE A 114 -7.30 17.23 22.81
N TYR A 115 -7.01 16.84 24.05
CA TYR A 115 -5.76 17.23 24.71
C TYR A 115 -4.53 16.71 23.96
N LEU A 116 -4.46 15.41 23.68
CA LEU A 116 -3.30 14.79 23.03
C LEU A 116 -3.08 15.35 21.62
N THR A 117 -4.14 15.64 20.86
CA THR A 117 -4.03 16.24 19.51
C THR A 117 -3.40 17.63 19.60
N ASN A 118 -3.88 18.49 20.49
CA ASN A 118 -3.32 19.83 20.67
C ASN A 118 -1.85 19.79 21.12
N MET A 119 -1.51 18.87 22.04
CA MET A 119 -0.12 18.69 22.46
C MET A 119 0.78 18.20 21.32
N CYS A 120 0.27 17.29 20.48
CA CYS A 120 0.97 16.85 19.27
C CYS A 120 1.23 18.02 18.31
N ASP A 121 0.19 18.80 18.01
CA ASP A 121 0.29 19.93 17.08
C ASP A 121 1.31 20.97 17.56
N ILE A 122 1.30 21.28 18.86
CA ILE A 122 2.28 22.20 19.48
C ILE A 122 3.70 21.62 19.36
N ALA A 123 3.89 20.37 19.77
CA ALA A 123 5.20 19.72 19.71
C ALA A 123 5.76 19.69 18.29
N LEU A 124 4.96 19.25 17.31
CA LEU A 124 5.34 19.20 15.89
C LEU A 124 5.67 20.59 15.35
N LYS A 125 4.89 21.62 15.70
CA LYS A 125 5.13 23.02 15.32
C LYS A 125 6.50 23.53 15.77
N TYR A 126 6.98 23.08 16.93
CA TYR A 126 8.29 23.47 17.48
C TYR A 126 9.40 22.45 17.16
N GLY A 127 9.18 21.53 16.22
CA GLY A 127 10.20 20.55 15.78
C GLY A 127 10.40 19.37 16.74
N GLY A 128 9.49 19.18 17.69
CA GLY A 128 9.46 18.01 18.56
C GLY A 128 9.00 16.75 17.82
N THR A 129 9.49 15.60 18.25
CA THR A 129 9.05 14.29 17.77
C THR A 129 8.29 13.58 18.90
N ILE A 130 7.07 13.14 18.61
CA ILE A 130 6.27 12.36 19.55
C ILE A 130 6.84 10.94 19.63
N ASP A 131 7.24 10.52 20.83
CA ASP A 131 7.73 9.16 21.06
C ASP A 131 6.58 8.21 21.33
N LYS A 132 5.75 8.54 22.33
CA LYS A 132 4.59 7.73 22.73
C LYS A 132 3.63 8.49 23.64
N PHE A 133 2.46 7.88 23.82
CA PHE A 133 1.47 8.23 24.85
C PHE A 133 1.51 7.19 25.97
N ILE A 134 1.30 7.63 27.22
CA ILE A 134 1.29 6.78 28.41
C ILE A 134 0.09 7.19 29.27
N GLY A 135 -1.06 6.55 29.06
CA GLY A 135 -2.31 7.01 29.68
C GLY A 135 -2.68 8.39 29.13
N ASP A 136 -2.81 9.38 30.02
CA ASP A 136 -3.01 10.79 29.69
C ASP A 136 -1.73 11.58 29.44
N SER A 137 -0.57 10.95 29.58
CA SER A 137 0.71 11.58 29.32
C SER A 137 1.13 11.53 27.85
N VAL A 138 1.83 12.57 27.41
CA VAL A 138 2.58 12.60 26.14
C VAL A 138 4.08 12.74 26.40
N MET A 139 4.89 11.94 25.69
CA MET A 139 6.34 12.03 25.68
C MET A 139 6.84 12.57 24.33
N VAL A 140 7.63 13.64 24.38
CA VAL A 140 8.18 14.32 23.21
C VAL A 140 9.69 14.42 23.38
N PHE A 141 10.45 14.26 22.30
CA PHE A 141 11.88 14.57 22.28
C PHE A 141 12.25 15.57 21.20
N PHE A 142 13.32 16.30 21.47
CA PHE A 142 13.93 17.28 20.57
C PHE A 142 15.39 16.89 20.33
N TRP A 143 15.82 17.00 19.06
CA TRP A 143 17.18 16.67 18.60
C TRP A 143 18.22 17.75 18.90
#